data_AF-A0A8I6WPM9-F1
#
_entry.id   AF-A0A8I6WPM9-F1
#
_cell.length_a   1.000
_cell.length_b   1.000
_cell.length_c   1.000
_cell.angle_alpha   90.00
_cell.angle_beta   90.00
_cell.angle_gamma   90.00
#
_symmetry.space_group_name_H-M   'P 1'
#
loop_
_entity.id
_entity.type
_entity.pdbx_description
1 polymer ?
#
loop_
_entity_poly.entity_id
_entity_poly.type
_entity_poly.pdbx_seq_one_letter_code
_entity_poly.pdbx_strand_id
1 'polypeptide(L)'
;MASTADLRCVCVCARSSCSVFLPFSVEVHVHAIAGTAQPQPVKMESYANGAKFDCLLFDMDDTIYPLSLGINLACRKNIQDYMLDKLQIEESLVPKMCLDLYREYGTTMAGLKLMGYDFDYDEFHASVHGKLPYEKLKPDPVLRSLLISMPQRKIIFTNSDEAHAATVLEKMGLEGCFEGIICFETLNPKNPGGTGAGGDGSGKRVLCKPSLESMQAVVEIAKLDPKKTVFFDDSPRNIASGKSAGFHTVIVGSSALVPGADVALESIHNIREALPELWEAGGDHVEAAVGIRSAAVAETTVLA
;
A
#
# COMPACT_ATOMS: atom_id res chain seq x y z
N MET A 1 -50.33 0.62 55.29
CA MET A 1 -50.98 1.36 54.19
C MET A 1 -50.68 0.59 52.93
N ALA A 2 -51.71 0.05 52.30
CA ALA A 2 -51.65 -0.84 51.15
C ALA A 2 -51.82 -0.05 49.83
N SER A 3 -51.77 -0.79 48.72
CA SER A 3 -52.30 -0.53 47.35
C SER A 3 -51.27 -0.15 46.27
N THR A 4 -50.84 -1.09 45.42
CA THR A 4 -51.39 -1.50 44.08
C THR A 4 -51.10 -0.47 42.98
N ALA A 5 -50.22 -0.76 42.00
CA ALA A 5 -50.52 -1.37 40.68
C ALA A 5 -51.49 -0.55 39.81
N ASP A 6 -51.05 -0.10 38.62
CA ASP A 6 -51.72 -0.46 37.36
C ASP A 6 -50.94 -0.06 36.10
N LEU A 7 -50.84 -1.01 35.15
CA LEU A 7 -50.61 -0.77 33.73
C LEU A 7 -51.88 -0.13 33.14
N ARG A 8 -51.78 0.89 32.28
CA ARG A 8 -52.65 0.98 31.08
C ARG A 8 -51.96 1.62 29.89
N CYS A 9 -51.85 0.77 28.88
CA CYS A 9 -51.81 1.08 27.46
C CYS A 9 -52.92 2.07 27.07
N VAL A 10 -52.57 3.16 26.39
CA VAL A 10 -53.50 3.87 25.51
C VAL A 10 -52.83 4.03 24.16
N CYS A 11 -53.35 3.24 23.22
CA CYS A 11 -53.14 3.37 21.80
C CYS A 11 -53.88 4.63 21.33
N VAL A 12 -53.17 5.57 20.69
CA VAL A 12 -53.81 6.52 19.77
C VAL A 12 -53.09 6.39 18.43
N CYS A 13 -53.83 5.79 17.50
CA CYS A 13 -53.55 5.75 16.09
C CYS A 13 -53.74 7.16 15.51
N ALA A 14 -52.71 7.72 14.87
CA ALA A 14 -52.89 8.75 13.86
C ALA A 14 -51.82 8.55 12.78
N ARG A 15 -52.28 8.00 11.65
CA ARG A 15 -51.58 7.96 10.37
C ARG A 15 -51.14 9.36 9.98
N SER A 16 -49.90 9.52 9.54
CA SER A 16 -49.59 10.26 8.31
C SER A 16 -48.16 9.98 7.88
N SER A 17 -48.07 9.53 6.65
CA SER A 17 -46.90 9.20 5.86
C SER A 17 -45.90 10.35 5.82
N CYS A 18 -44.62 10.07 6.10
CA CYS A 18 -43.54 10.79 5.44
C CYS A 18 -42.28 9.92 5.42
N SER A 19 -41.94 9.47 4.22
CA SER A 19 -40.72 8.77 3.89
C SER A 19 -39.54 9.72 4.08
N VAL A 20 -38.69 9.49 5.08
CA VAL A 20 -37.40 10.17 5.17
C VAL A 20 -36.33 9.16 4.82
N PHE A 21 -35.90 9.21 3.56
CA PHE A 21 -34.60 8.71 3.12
C PHE A 21 -33.51 9.48 3.87
N LEU A 22 -32.69 8.78 4.65
CA LEU A 22 -31.42 9.31 5.14
C LEU A 22 -30.30 8.62 4.36
N PRO A 23 -29.55 9.31 3.50
CA PRO A 23 -28.25 8.83 3.08
C PRO A 23 -27.23 9.23 4.15
N PHE A 24 -26.68 8.25 4.87
CA PHE A 24 -25.46 8.45 5.63
C PHE A 24 -24.29 8.51 4.65
N SER A 25 -23.87 9.73 4.27
CA SER A 25 -22.57 9.98 3.67
C SER A 25 -21.55 10.14 4.79
N VAL A 26 -20.58 9.23 4.87
CA VAL A 26 -19.42 9.38 5.75
C VAL A 26 -18.38 10.19 4.98
N GLU A 27 -18.22 11.46 5.32
CA GLU A 27 -17.09 12.28 4.85
C GLU A 27 -15.84 11.91 5.65
N VAL A 28 -14.85 11.30 4.99
CA VAL A 28 -13.51 11.10 5.56
C VAL A 28 -12.75 12.42 5.41
N HIS A 29 -12.51 13.09 6.53
CA HIS A 29 -11.66 14.29 6.59
C HIS A 29 -10.18 13.88 6.54
N VAL A 30 -9.49 14.24 5.46
CA VAL A 30 -8.03 14.24 5.38
C VAL A 30 -7.55 15.53 6.07
N HIS A 31 -6.78 15.43 7.15
CA HIS A 31 -6.25 16.60 7.85
C HIS A 31 -5.24 17.35 6.97
N ALA A 32 -5.58 18.60 6.61
CA ALA A 32 -4.68 19.53 5.95
C ALA A 32 -3.76 20.22 6.98
N ILE A 33 -2.48 20.34 6.64
CA ILE A 33 -1.47 21.05 7.42
C ILE A 33 -1.69 22.57 7.25
N ALA A 34 -1.79 23.31 8.35
CA ALA A 34 -2.12 24.73 8.37
C ALA A 34 -0.98 25.61 7.80
N GLY A 35 -1.21 26.20 6.63
CA GLY A 35 -0.39 27.26 6.05
C GLY A 35 -1.28 28.16 5.20
N THR A 36 -1.29 29.45 5.49
CA THR A 36 -2.23 30.44 4.96
C THR A 36 -2.12 30.64 3.44
N ALA A 37 -3.03 30.04 2.69
CA ALA A 37 -3.48 30.51 1.37
C ALA A 37 -4.94 30.03 1.19
N GLN A 38 -5.83 30.92 0.76
CA GLN A 38 -7.21 30.52 0.47
C GLN A 38 -7.23 29.41 -0.59
N PRO A 39 -8.01 28.33 -0.42
CA PRO A 39 -8.11 27.29 -1.43
C PRO A 39 -8.79 27.89 -2.67
N GLN A 40 -8.00 28.12 -3.72
CA GLN A 40 -8.56 28.36 -5.03
C GLN A 40 -9.20 27.06 -5.52
N PRO A 41 -10.36 27.11 -6.20
CA PRO A 41 -10.98 25.91 -6.75
C PRO A 41 -10.03 25.29 -7.76
N VAL A 42 -9.42 24.17 -7.38
CA VAL A 42 -8.60 23.36 -8.28
C VAL A 42 -9.56 22.87 -9.35
N LYS A 43 -9.38 23.36 -10.58
CA LYS A 43 -10.14 22.87 -11.74
C LYS A 43 -9.86 21.37 -11.83
N MET A 44 -10.91 20.58 -11.76
CA MET A 44 -10.89 19.15 -12.05
C MET A 44 -10.69 19.01 -13.56
N GLU A 45 -9.44 19.16 -14.00
CA GLU A 45 -9.04 18.89 -15.37
C GLU A 45 -9.16 17.38 -15.58
N SER A 46 -10.05 16.98 -16.49
CA SER A 46 -10.26 15.60 -16.88
C SER A 46 -8.92 14.98 -17.26
N TYR A 47 -8.42 14.04 -16.45
CA TYR A 47 -7.28 13.21 -16.83
C TYR A 47 -7.53 12.62 -18.21
N ALA A 48 -6.54 12.76 -19.09
CA ALA A 48 -6.66 12.55 -20.53
C ALA A 48 -7.39 11.24 -20.86
N ASN A 49 -8.49 11.37 -21.60
CA ASN A 49 -9.27 10.26 -22.15
C ASN A 49 -8.43 9.55 -23.23
N GLY A 50 -7.54 8.65 -22.82
CA GLY A 50 -6.64 7.91 -23.71
C GLY A 50 -5.42 7.25 -23.05
N ALA A 51 -5.02 7.58 -21.81
CA ALA A 51 -3.89 6.90 -21.17
C ALA A 51 -4.20 5.42 -20.86
N LYS A 52 -3.23 4.51 -21.09
CA LYS A 52 -3.37 3.08 -20.77
C LYS A 52 -3.54 2.82 -19.27
N PHE A 53 -2.87 3.63 -18.45
CA PHE A 53 -2.91 3.56 -16.99
C PHE A 53 -3.29 4.92 -16.41
N ASP A 54 -4.12 4.90 -15.36
CA ASP A 54 -4.63 6.09 -14.68
C ASP A 54 -3.87 6.35 -13.37
N CYS A 55 -3.36 5.28 -12.73
CA CYS A 55 -2.68 5.36 -11.44
C CYS A 55 -1.47 4.41 -11.34
N LEU A 56 -0.46 4.86 -10.58
CA LEU A 56 0.74 4.13 -10.23
C LEU A 56 0.83 4.00 -8.70
N LEU A 57 0.77 2.77 -8.20
CA LEU A 57 0.95 2.42 -6.80
C LEU A 57 2.39 1.99 -6.58
N PHE A 58 3.08 2.67 -5.66
CA PHE A 58 4.46 2.37 -5.32
C PHE A 58 4.54 1.88 -3.88
N ASP A 59 5.10 0.69 -3.69
CA ASP A 59 5.70 0.38 -2.41
C ASP A 59 6.87 1.33 -2.11
N MET A 60 7.24 1.42 -0.84
CA MET A 60 8.30 2.30 -0.36
C MET A 60 9.59 1.55 -0.08
N ASP A 61 9.55 0.65 0.89
CA ASP A 61 10.73 0.05 1.49
C ASP A 61 11.40 -0.92 0.51
N ASP A 62 12.71 -0.76 0.27
CA ASP A 62 13.47 -1.54 -0.72
C ASP A 62 12.97 -1.38 -2.19
N THR A 63 11.99 -0.51 -2.43
CA THR A 63 11.40 -0.20 -3.75
C THR A 63 11.81 1.18 -4.27
N ILE A 64 11.43 2.28 -3.59
CA ILE A 64 11.81 3.65 -4.03
C ILE A 64 13.25 4.01 -3.66
N TYR A 65 13.84 3.24 -2.75
CA TYR A 65 15.26 3.22 -2.44
C TYR A 65 15.76 1.78 -2.45
N PRO A 66 17.04 1.52 -2.76
CA PRO A 66 17.50 0.15 -2.97
C PRO A 66 17.70 -0.60 -1.65
N LEU A 67 17.40 -1.91 -1.68
CA LEU A 67 17.69 -2.89 -0.64
C LEU A 67 19.11 -2.79 -0.05
N SER A 68 20.10 -2.40 -0.86
CA SER A 68 21.49 -2.27 -0.47
C SER A 68 21.75 -1.23 0.63
N LEU A 69 20.82 -0.32 0.91
CA LEU A 69 20.94 0.63 2.04
C LEU A 69 20.84 -0.08 3.40
N GLY A 70 20.20 -1.26 3.44
CA GLY A 70 20.05 -2.07 4.64
C GLY A 70 19.16 -1.43 5.71
N ILE A 71 18.21 -0.57 5.31
CA ILE A 71 17.17 -0.04 6.22
C ILE A 71 16.33 -1.20 6.75
N ASN A 72 16.00 -2.17 5.91
CA ASN A 72 15.26 -3.37 6.29
C ASN A 72 16.00 -4.25 7.32
N LEU A 73 17.33 -4.34 7.27
CA LEU A 73 18.14 -5.07 8.24
C LEU A 73 18.08 -4.37 9.61
N ALA A 74 18.15 -3.04 9.62
CA ALA A 74 17.98 -2.25 10.84
C ALA A 74 16.56 -2.37 11.39
N CYS A 75 15.54 -2.32 10.53
CA CYS A 75 14.14 -2.53 10.91
C CYS A 75 13.94 -3.92 11.54
N ARG A 76 14.44 -4.98 10.88
CA ARG A 76 14.39 -6.35 11.42
C ARG A 76 15.07 -6.44 12.78
N LYS A 77 16.24 -5.83 12.95
CA LYS A 77 16.92 -5.80 14.25
C LYS A 77 16.07 -5.10 15.31
N ASN A 78 15.49 -3.94 14.99
CA ASN A 78 14.68 -3.20 15.96
C ASN A 78 13.41 -3.98 16.36
N ILE A 79 12.80 -4.74 15.43
CA ILE A 79 11.69 -5.65 15.75
C ILE A 79 12.14 -6.76 16.71
N GLN A 80 13.31 -7.36 16.46
CA GLN A 80 13.86 -8.39 17.34
C GLN A 80 14.13 -7.83 18.74
N ASP A 81 14.77 -6.66 18.82
CA ASP A 81 15.04 -5.98 20.09
C ASP A 81 13.72 -5.64 20.82
N TYR A 82 12.67 -5.23 20.12
CA TYR A 82 11.34 -5.01 20.72
C TYR A 82 10.74 -6.31 21.27
N MET A 83 10.82 -7.42 20.52
CA MET A 83 10.33 -8.72 20.98
C MET A 83 11.05 -9.23 22.24
N LEU A 84 12.36 -9.00 22.31
CA LEU A 84 13.18 -9.33 23.48
C LEU A 84 12.83 -8.43 24.68
N ASP A 85 12.96 -7.12 24.50
CA ASP A 85 12.97 -6.17 25.61
C ASP A 85 11.57 -5.81 26.09
N LYS A 86 10.59 -5.71 25.19
CA LYS A 86 9.23 -5.27 25.53
C LYS A 86 8.26 -6.43 25.70
N LEU A 87 8.34 -7.42 24.82
CA LEU A 87 7.46 -8.59 24.87
C LEU A 87 8.04 -9.75 25.70
N GLN A 88 9.30 -9.65 26.13
CA GLN A 88 9.98 -10.65 26.97
C GLN A 88 9.93 -12.05 26.33
N ILE A 89 10.01 -12.11 25.00
CA ILE A 89 10.07 -13.36 24.24
C ILE A 89 11.48 -13.93 24.36
N GLU A 90 11.57 -15.25 24.52
CA GLU A 90 12.86 -15.95 24.63
C GLU A 90 13.75 -15.68 23.41
N GLU A 91 15.01 -15.30 23.67
CA GLU A 91 15.98 -14.92 22.63
C GLU A 91 16.19 -15.97 21.55
N SER A 92 16.16 -17.25 21.93
CA SER A 92 16.35 -18.36 20.99
C SER A 92 15.21 -18.45 19.95
N LEU A 93 14.01 -17.94 20.27
CA LEU A 93 12.82 -18.03 19.43
C LEU A 93 12.66 -16.84 18.49
N VAL A 94 13.16 -15.66 18.90
CA VAL A 94 12.90 -14.38 18.22
C VAL A 94 13.26 -14.39 16.73
N PRO A 95 14.44 -14.87 16.28
CA PRO A 95 14.79 -14.85 14.86
C PRO A 95 13.84 -15.72 14.01
N LYS A 96 13.48 -16.90 14.50
CA LYS A 96 12.56 -17.82 13.81
C LYS A 96 11.15 -17.24 13.77
N MET A 97 10.66 -16.72 14.90
CA MET A 97 9.36 -16.09 14.98
C MET A 97 9.24 -14.90 14.02
N CYS A 98 10.23 -14.01 13.96
CA CYS A 98 10.23 -12.90 13.00
C CYS A 98 10.02 -13.39 11.56
N LEU A 99 10.75 -14.43 11.16
CA LEU A 99 10.68 -14.96 9.80
C LEU A 99 9.33 -15.62 9.52
N ASP A 100 8.85 -16.47 10.44
CA ASP A 100 7.60 -17.20 10.28
C ASP A 100 6.40 -16.25 10.25
N LEU A 101 6.35 -15.28 11.18
CA LEU A 101 5.26 -14.29 11.24
C LEU A 101 5.25 -13.39 10.00
N TYR A 102 6.42 -12.93 9.54
CA TYR A 102 6.51 -12.17 8.29
C TYR A 102 6.06 -13.01 7.07
N ARG A 103 6.39 -14.30 7.04
CA ARG A 103 6.00 -15.22 5.98
C ARG A 103 4.49 -15.49 5.94
N GLU A 104 3.87 -15.64 7.10
CA GLU A 104 2.46 -16.01 7.22
C GLU A 104 1.53 -14.80 7.18
N TYR A 105 1.91 -13.70 7.84
CA TYR A 105 1.02 -12.56 8.09
C TYR A 105 1.44 -11.28 7.38
N GLY A 106 2.53 -11.30 6.60
CA GLY A 106 3.02 -10.14 5.86
C GLY A 106 3.89 -9.19 6.67
N THR A 107 3.62 -9.03 7.97
CA THR A 107 4.48 -8.31 8.91
C THR A 107 4.60 -9.08 10.23
N THR A 108 5.74 -8.92 10.93
CA THR A 108 5.90 -9.50 12.26
C THR A 108 4.87 -8.93 13.24
N MET A 109 4.57 -7.64 13.16
CA MET A 109 3.59 -6.97 14.02
C MET A 109 2.20 -7.58 13.90
N ALA A 110 1.70 -7.79 12.67
CA ALA A 110 0.39 -8.40 12.44
C ALA A 110 0.32 -9.81 13.05
N GLY A 111 1.40 -10.58 12.91
CA GLY A 111 1.51 -11.90 13.53
C GLY A 111 1.50 -11.87 15.05
N LEU A 112 2.28 -10.99 15.66
CA LEU A 112 2.33 -10.83 17.12
C LEU A 112 0.95 -10.48 17.69
N LYS A 113 0.23 -9.54 17.06
CA LYS A 113 -1.13 -9.18 17.47
C LYS A 113 -2.10 -10.36 17.36
N LEU A 114 -2.04 -11.13 16.29
CA LEU A 114 -2.88 -12.30 16.12
C LEU A 114 -2.59 -13.39 17.17
N MET A 115 -1.34 -13.52 17.59
CA MET A 115 -0.94 -14.43 18.68
C MET A 115 -1.40 -13.96 20.08
N GLY A 116 -2.00 -12.76 20.19
CA GLY A 116 -2.52 -12.22 21.44
C GLY A 116 -1.52 -11.36 22.22
N TYR A 117 -0.38 -10.98 21.63
CA TYR A 117 0.48 -9.98 22.25
C TYR A 117 -0.20 -8.60 22.22
N ASP A 118 -0.27 -7.98 23.38
CA ASP A 118 -0.85 -6.66 23.53
C ASP A 118 0.23 -5.59 23.68
N PHE A 119 0.20 -4.60 22.79
CA PHE A 119 1.13 -3.48 22.73
C PHE A 119 0.54 -2.38 21.84
N ASP A 120 0.83 -1.13 22.14
CA ASP A 120 0.35 -0.01 21.34
C ASP A 120 1.07 0.06 19.97
N TYR A 121 0.32 0.34 18.90
CA TYR A 121 0.88 0.42 17.55
C TYR A 121 1.87 1.58 17.40
N ASP A 122 1.56 2.74 17.98
CA ASP A 122 2.44 3.90 17.90
C ASP A 122 3.73 3.64 18.70
N GLU A 123 3.64 2.97 19.85
CA GLU A 123 4.83 2.56 20.63
C GLU A 123 5.71 1.58 19.84
N PHE A 124 5.09 0.60 19.18
CA PHE A 124 5.80 -0.36 18.34
C PHE A 124 6.50 0.36 17.18
N HIS A 125 5.79 1.19 16.42
CA HIS A 125 6.36 1.94 15.30
C HIS A 125 7.44 2.93 15.75
N ALA A 126 7.24 3.66 16.85
CA ALA A 126 8.27 4.55 17.40
C ALA A 126 9.54 3.78 17.80
N SER A 127 9.39 2.56 18.32
CA SER A 127 10.53 1.71 18.69
C SER A 127 11.25 1.12 17.47
N VAL A 128 10.50 0.72 16.44
CA VAL A 128 11.02 0.02 15.26
C VAL A 128 11.51 1.00 14.20
N HIS A 129 10.71 1.99 13.82
CA HIS A 129 11.03 2.95 12.77
C HIS A 129 11.73 4.21 13.28
N GLY A 130 11.51 4.61 14.54
CA GLY A 130 12.13 5.81 15.13
C GLY A 130 13.65 5.73 15.31
N LYS A 131 14.24 4.53 15.16
CA LYS A 131 15.69 4.28 15.30
C LYS A 131 16.35 3.85 13.99
N LEU A 132 15.67 4.03 12.85
CA LEU A 132 16.24 3.64 11.56
C LEU A 132 17.37 4.58 11.14
N PRO A 133 18.38 4.08 10.40
CA PRO A 133 19.52 4.87 9.94
C PRO A 133 19.15 5.76 8.74
N TYR A 134 18.25 6.72 8.96
CA TYR A 134 17.74 7.64 7.92
C TYR A 134 18.83 8.51 7.30
N GLU A 135 19.98 8.68 7.95
CA GLU A 135 21.13 9.39 7.41
C GLU A 135 21.70 8.74 6.14
N LYS A 136 21.39 7.46 5.90
CA LYS A 136 21.75 6.74 4.67
C LYS A 136 20.90 7.13 3.48
N LEU A 137 19.67 7.61 3.72
CA LEU A 137 18.82 8.13 2.65
C LEU A 137 19.37 9.49 2.20
N LYS A 138 19.54 9.64 0.90
CA LYS A 138 20.03 10.86 0.26
C LYS A 138 19.01 11.37 -0.74
N PRO A 139 18.95 12.69 -0.99
CA PRO A 139 18.14 13.24 -2.07
C PRO A 139 18.43 12.55 -3.40
N ASP A 140 17.37 12.17 -4.10
CA ASP A 140 17.46 11.51 -5.41
C ASP A 140 16.80 12.38 -6.50
N PRO A 141 17.55 13.35 -7.08
CA PRO A 141 17.01 14.25 -8.09
C PRO A 141 16.65 13.53 -9.39
N VAL A 142 17.24 12.37 -9.67
CA VAL A 142 16.95 11.57 -10.87
C VAL A 142 15.59 10.92 -10.72
N LEU A 143 15.36 10.21 -9.60
CA LEU A 143 14.06 9.63 -9.29
C LEU A 143 12.97 10.70 -9.19
N ARG A 144 13.26 11.83 -8.52
CA ARG A 144 12.30 12.96 -8.44
C ARG A 144 11.88 13.42 -9.83
N SER A 145 12.84 13.65 -10.72
CA SER A 145 12.57 14.11 -12.09
C SER A 145 11.77 13.08 -12.88
N LEU A 146 12.07 11.79 -12.68
CA LEU A 146 11.33 10.68 -13.29
C LEU A 146 9.86 10.68 -12.83
N LEU A 147 9.62 10.71 -11.52
CA LEU A 147 8.27 10.70 -10.93
C LEU A 147 7.44 11.92 -11.35
N ILE A 148 8.03 13.12 -11.34
CA ILE A 148 7.34 14.35 -11.77
C ILE A 148 6.96 14.29 -13.26
N SER A 149 7.80 13.66 -14.09
CA SER A 149 7.52 13.57 -15.52
C SER A 149 6.37 12.64 -15.88
N MET A 150 5.91 11.78 -14.96
CA MET A 150 4.80 10.85 -15.20
C MET A 150 3.45 11.59 -15.09
N PRO A 151 2.56 11.51 -16.10
CA PRO A 151 1.26 12.18 -16.06
C PRO A 151 0.23 11.50 -15.13
N GLN A 152 0.43 10.23 -14.76
CA GLN A 152 -0.51 9.45 -13.95
C GLN A 152 -0.55 9.92 -12.49
N ARG A 153 -1.66 9.63 -11.80
CA ARG A 153 -1.74 9.74 -10.34
C ARG A 153 -0.74 8.77 -9.71
N LYS A 154 -0.02 9.20 -8.67
CA LYS A 154 1.02 8.41 -8.00
C LYS A 154 0.70 8.32 -6.52
N ILE A 155 0.68 7.12 -5.96
CA ILE A 155 0.32 6.90 -4.55
C ILE A 155 1.33 5.94 -3.94
N ILE A 156 1.82 6.26 -2.74
CA ILE A 156 2.58 5.30 -1.93
C ILE A 156 1.61 4.30 -1.31
N PHE A 157 1.91 3.01 -1.40
CA PHE A 157 1.20 1.95 -0.72
C PHE A 157 2.19 1.09 0.09
N THR A 158 2.32 1.40 1.38
CA THR A 158 3.32 0.80 2.28
C THR A 158 2.67 0.10 3.48
N ASN A 159 3.34 -0.94 4.00
CA ASN A 159 3.00 -1.56 5.29
C ASN A 159 3.54 -0.77 6.48
N SER A 160 4.41 0.21 6.24
CA SER A 160 5.02 1.06 7.26
C SER A 160 4.05 2.15 7.72
N ASP A 161 4.42 2.86 8.78
CA ASP A 161 3.62 3.94 9.36
C ASP A 161 3.82 5.28 8.65
N GLU A 162 2.88 6.19 8.87
CA GLU A 162 2.90 7.53 8.29
C GLU A 162 4.17 8.32 8.62
N ALA A 163 4.70 8.23 9.85
CA ALA A 163 5.89 9.00 10.24
C ALA A 163 7.16 8.47 9.56
N HIS A 164 7.29 7.15 9.42
CA HIS A 164 8.32 6.55 8.59
C HIS A 164 8.22 7.02 7.14
N ALA A 165 7.02 6.93 6.54
CA ALA A 165 6.80 7.29 5.15
C ALA A 165 7.13 8.77 4.87
N ALA A 166 6.69 9.67 5.74
CA ALA A 166 7.02 11.10 5.66
C ALA A 166 8.53 11.34 5.74
N THR A 167 9.22 10.68 6.67
CA THR A 167 10.68 10.82 6.84
C THR A 167 11.44 10.35 5.61
N VAL A 168 11.05 9.21 5.01
CA VAL A 168 11.68 8.70 3.79
C VAL A 168 11.53 9.70 2.64
N LEU A 169 10.30 10.19 2.39
CA LEU A 169 10.02 11.13 1.31
C LEU A 169 10.77 12.46 1.49
N GLU A 170 10.86 12.99 2.71
CA GLU A 170 11.65 14.18 3.05
C GLU A 170 13.15 13.94 2.74
N LYS A 171 13.75 12.88 3.30
CA LYS A 171 15.19 12.61 3.16
C LYS A 171 15.62 12.33 1.72
N MET A 172 14.74 11.73 0.94
CA MET A 172 14.97 11.47 -0.48
C MET A 172 14.62 12.66 -1.39
N GLY A 173 14.05 13.73 -0.84
CA GLY A 173 13.63 14.90 -1.63
C GLY A 173 12.51 14.56 -2.62
N LEU A 174 11.61 13.66 -2.25
CA LEU A 174 10.49 13.20 -3.08
C LEU A 174 9.14 13.82 -2.68
N GLU A 175 9.16 14.78 -1.76
CA GLU A 175 7.98 15.56 -1.38
C GLU A 175 7.28 16.17 -2.62
N GLY A 176 5.95 16.06 -2.65
CA GLY A 176 5.12 16.53 -3.77
C GLY A 176 5.15 15.65 -5.02
N CYS A 177 5.85 14.51 -5.03
CA CYS A 177 5.81 13.57 -6.16
C CYS A 177 4.60 12.63 -6.14
N PHE A 178 3.98 12.45 -4.97
CA PHE A 178 2.86 11.54 -4.74
C PHE A 178 1.62 12.33 -4.31
N GLU A 179 0.46 11.94 -4.82
CA GLU A 179 -0.84 12.51 -4.47
C GLU A 179 -1.24 12.14 -3.03
N GLY A 180 -0.85 10.96 -2.57
CA GLY A 180 -1.16 10.48 -1.23
C GLY A 180 -0.33 9.27 -0.82
N ILE A 181 -0.48 8.92 0.46
CA ILE A 181 0.16 7.77 1.11
C ILE A 181 -0.96 6.92 1.71
N ILE A 182 -0.99 5.64 1.36
CA ILE A 182 -1.79 4.61 2.00
C ILE A 182 -0.82 3.76 2.81
N CYS A 183 -0.85 3.96 4.13
CA CYS A 183 0.07 3.37 5.09
C CYS A 183 -0.70 2.54 6.14
N PHE A 184 0.00 2.09 7.19
CA PHE A 184 -0.61 1.34 8.28
C PHE A 184 -1.84 2.04 8.86
N GLU A 185 -1.75 3.32 9.20
CA GLU A 185 -2.82 4.10 9.83
C GLU A 185 -4.04 4.24 8.90
N THR A 186 -3.80 4.37 7.59
CA THR A 186 -4.87 4.44 6.58
C THR A 186 -5.67 3.13 6.51
N LEU A 187 -4.97 1.99 6.58
CA LEU A 187 -5.60 0.67 6.54
C LEU A 187 -6.19 0.22 7.89
N ASN A 188 -5.64 0.73 8.99
CA ASN A 188 -5.95 0.30 10.35
C ASN A 188 -6.30 1.52 11.24
N PRO A 189 -7.36 2.27 10.91
CA PRO A 189 -7.73 3.47 11.65
C PRO A 189 -8.13 3.14 13.09
N LYS A 190 -7.73 3.99 14.03
CA LYS A 190 -8.13 3.85 15.45
C LYS A 190 -9.63 4.06 15.58
N ASN A 191 -10.30 3.22 16.37
CA ASN A 191 -11.73 3.39 16.67
C ASN A 191 -11.94 4.68 17.48
N PRO A 192 -12.81 5.62 17.06
CA PRO A 192 -13.02 6.91 17.72
C PRO A 192 -13.75 6.85 19.09
N GLY A 193 -13.84 5.67 19.71
CA GLY A 193 -14.49 5.46 21.01
C GLY A 193 -13.73 4.54 21.97
N GLY A 194 -12.52 4.09 21.62
CA GLY A 194 -11.68 3.31 22.50
C GLY A 194 -11.06 4.20 23.57
N THR A 195 -11.50 4.04 24.83
CA THR A 195 -10.80 4.66 25.97
C THR A 195 -9.39 4.09 26.05
N GLY A 196 -8.40 4.98 26.22
CA GLY A 196 -6.99 4.71 25.96
C GLY A 196 -6.45 3.45 26.64
N ALA A 197 -6.21 2.44 25.82
CA ALA A 197 -5.27 1.35 26.03
C ALA A 197 -5.04 0.63 24.69
N GLY A 198 -4.03 1.09 23.93
CA GLY A 198 -3.08 0.26 23.15
C GLY A 198 -3.55 -0.77 22.11
N GLY A 199 -4.83 -0.91 21.84
CA GLY A 199 -5.37 -1.77 20.79
C GLY A 199 -6.70 -1.20 20.35
N ASP A 200 -7.10 -1.42 19.10
CA ASP A 200 -8.41 -0.95 18.64
C ASP A 200 -9.60 -1.62 19.39
N GLY A 201 -9.30 -2.54 20.32
CA GLY A 201 -10.23 -3.31 21.15
C GLY A 201 -11.19 -4.17 20.34
N SER A 202 -11.02 -4.23 19.02
CA SER A 202 -12.03 -4.72 18.10
C SER A 202 -11.82 -6.18 17.73
N GLY A 203 -10.68 -6.76 18.11
CA GLY A 203 -10.28 -8.11 17.70
C GLY A 203 -10.06 -8.24 16.20
N LYS A 204 -9.99 -7.11 15.47
CA LYS A 204 -9.81 -7.09 14.02
C LYS A 204 -8.34 -7.32 13.68
N ARG A 205 -8.14 -8.21 12.70
CA ARG A 205 -6.82 -8.52 12.14
C ARG A 205 -6.20 -7.27 11.55
N VAL A 206 -4.92 -7.05 11.81
CA VAL A 206 -4.11 -6.01 11.15
C VAL A 206 -4.14 -6.24 9.64
N LEU A 207 -4.65 -5.27 8.91
CA LEU A 207 -4.71 -5.29 7.46
C LEU A 207 -3.40 -4.75 6.88
N CYS A 208 -2.69 -5.59 6.13
CA CYS A 208 -1.43 -5.24 5.49
C CYS A 208 -1.16 -6.15 4.27
N LYS A 209 -0.24 -5.74 3.40
CA LYS A 209 0.27 -6.59 2.31
C LYS A 209 0.97 -7.83 2.91
N PRO A 210 0.83 -9.03 2.32
CA PRO A 210 0.30 -9.31 0.98
C PRO A 210 -1.20 -9.68 0.98
N SER A 211 -2.00 -9.41 2.01
CA SER A 211 -3.40 -9.85 2.02
C SER A 211 -4.19 -9.27 0.83
N LEU A 212 -5.06 -10.08 0.20
CA LEU A 212 -5.90 -9.62 -0.92
C LEU A 212 -6.86 -8.52 -0.44
N GLU A 213 -7.29 -8.59 0.81
CA GLU A 213 -8.11 -7.59 1.48
C GLU A 213 -7.40 -6.23 1.55
N SER A 214 -6.07 -6.19 1.73
CA SER A 214 -5.31 -4.92 1.70
C SER A 214 -5.26 -4.33 0.28
N MET A 215 -5.18 -5.19 -0.74
CA MET A 215 -5.23 -4.77 -2.15
C MET A 215 -6.63 -4.25 -2.53
N GLN A 216 -7.69 -4.86 -2.00
CA GLN A 216 -9.05 -4.37 -2.17
C GLN A 216 -9.26 -3.05 -1.44
N ALA A 217 -8.73 -2.92 -0.22
CA ALA A 217 -8.82 -1.68 0.54
C ALA A 217 -8.14 -0.51 -0.19
N VAL A 218 -6.94 -0.70 -0.78
CA VAL A 218 -6.27 0.37 -1.54
C VAL A 218 -7.10 0.80 -2.76
N VAL A 219 -7.79 -0.14 -3.43
CA VAL A 219 -8.69 0.15 -4.56
C VAL A 219 -9.84 1.05 -4.12
N GLU A 220 -10.50 0.71 -3.02
CA GLU A 220 -11.63 1.49 -2.50
C GLU A 220 -11.20 2.86 -1.98
N ILE A 221 -10.13 2.91 -1.20
CA ILE A 221 -9.62 4.15 -0.57
C ILE A 221 -9.17 5.16 -1.64
N ALA A 222 -8.39 4.71 -2.64
CA ALA A 222 -7.85 5.58 -3.69
C ALA A 222 -8.76 5.70 -4.94
N LYS A 223 -9.90 5.00 -4.95
CA LYS A 223 -10.87 4.93 -6.06
C LYS A 223 -10.19 4.51 -7.37
N LEU A 224 -9.50 3.39 -7.31
CA LEU A 224 -8.70 2.87 -8.42
C LEU A 224 -9.55 2.02 -9.37
N ASP A 225 -9.24 2.04 -10.66
CA ASP A 225 -9.56 0.93 -11.55
C ASP A 225 -8.35 -0.03 -11.52
N PRO A 226 -8.48 -1.25 -10.98
CA PRO A 226 -7.37 -2.16 -10.88
C PRO A 226 -6.70 -2.45 -12.23
N LYS A 227 -7.49 -2.55 -13.31
CA LYS A 227 -6.95 -2.88 -14.64
C LYS A 227 -6.15 -1.75 -15.26
N LYS A 228 -6.33 -0.53 -14.76
CA LYS A 228 -5.59 0.68 -15.16
C LYS A 228 -4.61 1.15 -14.10
N THR A 229 -4.27 0.28 -13.15
CA THR A 229 -3.31 0.57 -12.07
C THR A 229 -2.07 -0.29 -12.25
N VAL A 230 -0.89 0.37 -12.18
CA VAL A 230 0.40 -0.34 -12.11
C VAL A 230 0.87 -0.37 -10.66
N PHE A 231 1.26 -1.54 -10.17
CA PHE A 231 1.77 -1.74 -8.81
C PHE A 231 3.25 -2.15 -8.83
N PHE A 232 4.09 -1.31 -8.23
CA PHE A 232 5.54 -1.50 -8.10
C PHE A 232 5.86 -1.93 -6.66
N ASP A 233 6.48 -3.09 -6.47
CA ASP A 233 6.82 -3.63 -5.14
C ASP A 233 8.02 -4.59 -5.25
N ASP A 234 8.86 -4.66 -4.22
CA ASP A 234 10.04 -5.53 -4.16
C ASP A 234 9.67 -6.97 -3.73
N SER A 235 8.53 -7.16 -3.08
CA SER A 235 8.11 -8.43 -2.51
C SER A 235 7.33 -9.27 -3.52
N PRO A 236 7.82 -10.48 -3.88
CA PRO A 236 7.11 -11.37 -4.79
C PRO A 236 5.70 -11.75 -4.32
N ARG A 237 5.47 -11.78 -2.99
CA ARG A 237 4.16 -12.10 -2.41
C ARG A 237 3.18 -10.95 -2.56
N ASN A 238 3.67 -9.71 -2.43
CA ASN A 238 2.85 -8.52 -2.67
C ASN A 238 2.48 -8.45 -4.15
N ILE A 239 3.46 -8.69 -5.04
CA ILE A 239 3.24 -8.75 -6.50
C ILE A 239 2.19 -9.80 -6.88
N ALA A 240 2.30 -11.03 -6.39
CA ALA A 240 1.30 -12.08 -6.65
C ALA A 240 -0.12 -11.67 -6.20
N SER A 241 -0.22 -10.95 -5.09
CA SER A 241 -1.49 -10.50 -4.52
C SER A 241 -2.05 -9.31 -5.28
N GLY A 242 -1.21 -8.37 -5.69
CA GLY A 242 -1.58 -7.27 -6.58
C GLY A 242 -2.08 -7.79 -7.94
N LYS A 243 -1.42 -8.82 -8.48
CA LYS A 243 -1.88 -9.48 -9.71
C LYS A 243 -3.25 -10.11 -9.54
N SER A 244 -3.48 -10.77 -8.41
CA SER A 244 -4.77 -11.37 -8.06
C SER A 244 -5.87 -10.32 -7.87
N ALA A 245 -5.52 -9.11 -7.43
CA ALA A 245 -6.43 -7.96 -7.35
C ALA A 245 -6.71 -7.30 -8.71
N GLY A 246 -6.01 -7.70 -9.77
CA GLY A 246 -6.21 -7.22 -11.14
C GLY A 246 -5.27 -6.10 -11.58
N PHE A 247 -4.25 -5.76 -10.78
CA PHE A 247 -3.24 -4.77 -11.15
C PHE A 247 -2.33 -5.29 -12.27
N HIS A 248 -1.79 -4.36 -13.06
CA HIS A 248 -0.54 -4.59 -13.76
C HIS A 248 0.60 -4.50 -12.74
N THR A 249 1.54 -5.44 -12.74
CA THR A 249 2.49 -5.56 -11.62
C THR A 249 3.94 -5.59 -12.06
N VAL A 250 4.78 -4.91 -11.28
CA VAL A 250 6.19 -4.69 -11.58
C VAL A 250 7.02 -5.07 -10.36
N ILE A 251 7.80 -6.14 -10.47
CA ILE A 251 8.76 -6.52 -9.43
C ILE A 251 9.99 -5.60 -9.52
N VAL A 252 10.38 -4.98 -8.40
CA VAL A 252 11.53 -4.06 -8.34
C VAL A 252 12.68 -4.70 -7.55
N GLY A 253 13.93 -4.39 -7.92
CA GLY A 253 15.15 -4.92 -7.28
C GLY A 253 15.69 -6.21 -7.93
N SER A 254 15.11 -6.67 -9.03
CA SER A 254 15.50 -7.90 -9.73
C SER A 254 15.18 -7.81 -11.22
N SER A 255 16.05 -8.33 -12.09
CA SER A 255 15.77 -8.53 -13.52
C SER A 255 14.97 -9.81 -13.81
N ALA A 256 14.82 -10.69 -12.83
CA ALA A 256 14.04 -11.91 -12.96
C ALA A 256 12.56 -11.68 -12.62
N LEU A 257 11.67 -12.16 -13.49
CA LEU A 257 10.25 -12.23 -13.21
C LEU A 257 9.96 -13.22 -12.08
N VAL A 258 8.92 -12.90 -11.31
CA VAL A 258 8.36 -13.74 -10.24
C VAL A 258 6.89 -14.06 -10.54
N PRO A 259 6.31 -15.11 -9.93
CA PRO A 259 4.89 -15.40 -10.12
C PRO A 259 4.01 -14.17 -9.85
N GLY A 260 3.23 -13.80 -10.87
CA GLY A 260 2.35 -12.63 -10.83
C GLY A 260 2.91 -11.39 -11.52
N ALA A 261 4.24 -11.21 -11.57
CA ALA A 261 4.87 -10.04 -12.18
C ALA A 261 4.65 -9.99 -13.70
N ASP A 262 4.26 -8.84 -14.22
CA ASP A 262 4.19 -8.57 -15.66
C ASP A 262 5.53 -8.02 -16.19
N VAL A 263 6.23 -7.23 -15.37
CA VAL A 263 7.52 -6.60 -15.69
C VAL A 263 8.47 -6.76 -14.51
N ALA A 264 9.78 -6.81 -14.78
CA ALA A 264 10.83 -6.82 -13.78
C ALA A 264 11.78 -5.63 -13.99
N LEU A 265 12.17 -4.99 -12.90
CA LEU A 265 13.08 -3.85 -12.85
C LEU A 265 14.20 -4.13 -11.86
N GLU A 266 15.46 -4.03 -12.29
CA GLU A 266 16.60 -4.06 -11.36
C GLU A 266 16.60 -2.83 -10.43
N SER A 267 16.13 -1.69 -10.95
CA SER A 267 15.98 -0.45 -10.20
C SER A 267 14.74 0.29 -10.66
N ILE A 268 14.09 1.00 -9.74
CA ILE A 268 12.97 1.90 -10.03
C ILE A 268 13.35 3.01 -11.04
N HIS A 269 14.65 3.27 -11.21
CA HIS A 269 15.17 4.22 -12.20
C HIS A 269 14.98 3.75 -13.65
N ASN A 270 14.82 2.45 -13.88
CA ASN A 270 14.65 1.87 -15.22
C ASN A 270 13.19 1.86 -15.70
N ILE A 271 12.24 2.47 -14.97
CA ILE A 271 10.81 2.47 -15.35
C ILE A 271 10.62 2.99 -16.78
N ARG A 272 11.31 4.05 -17.19
CA ARG A 272 11.15 4.62 -18.54
C ARG A 272 11.53 3.65 -19.65
N GLU A 273 12.53 2.82 -19.42
CA GLU A 273 13.01 1.84 -20.40
C GLU A 273 12.08 0.63 -20.47
N ALA A 274 11.57 0.17 -19.31
CA ALA A 274 10.73 -1.01 -19.25
C ALA A 274 9.25 -0.74 -19.54
N LEU A 275 8.78 0.47 -19.25
CA LEU A 275 7.38 0.91 -19.40
C LEU A 275 7.31 2.28 -20.08
N PRO A 276 7.80 2.41 -21.34
CA PRO A 276 7.77 3.67 -22.06
C PRO A 276 6.34 4.19 -22.26
N GLU A 277 5.34 3.30 -22.31
CA GLU A 277 3.92 3.66 -22.48
C GLU A 277 3.38 4.57 -21.36
N LEU A 278 4.05 4.65 -20.20
CA LEU A 278 3.67 5.57 -19.14
C LEU A 278 3.81 7.04 -19.56
N TRP A 279 4.61 7.32 -20.60
CA TRP A 279 4.80 8.66 -21.16
C TRP A 279 4.12 8.86 -22.51
N GLU A 280 3.53 7.82 -23.08
CA GLU A 280 2.83 7.90 -24.35
C GLU A 280 1.35 8.18 -24.09
N ALA A 281 0.80 9.22 -24.74
CA ALA A 281 -0.65 9.36 -24.81
C ALA A 281 -1.17 8.18 -25.63
N GLY A 282 -2.18 7.43 -25.13
CA GLY A 282 -2.64 6.23 -25.83
C GLY A 282 -3.18 6.59 -27.20
N GLY A 283 -2.33 6.37 -28.20
CA GLY A 283 -2.71 6.30 -29.59
C GLY A 283 -3.24 4.90 -29.86
N ASP A 284 -4.32 4.83 -30.64
CA ASP A 284 -4.91 3.58 -31.10
C ASP A 284 -3.82 2.58 -31.54
N HIS A 285 -3.87 1.38 -30.96
CA HIS A 285 -3.06 0.26 -31.42
C HIS A 285 -3.40 -0.03 -32.89
N VAL A 286 -2.57 0.47 -33.81
CA VAL A 286 -2.50 -0.07 -35.17
C VAL A 286 -1.74 -1.39 -35.05
N GLU A 287 -2.44 -2.51 -35.23
CA GLU A 287 -1.83 -3.83 -35.41
C GLU A 287 -0.84 -3.80 -36.57
N ALA A 288 0.45 -3.68 -36.27
CA ALA A 288 1.50 -4.00 -37.23
C ALA A 288 1.74 -5.51 -37.16
N ALA A 289 1.08 -6.25 -38.05
CA ALA A 289 1.34 -7.65 -38.31
C ALA A 289 2.82 -7.85 -38.73
N VAL A 290 3.65 -8.35 -37.82
CA VAL A 290 4.99 -8.83 -38.16
C VAL A 290 4.86 -10.26 -38.67
N GLY A 291 4.93 -10.40 -39.99
CA GLY A 291 4.95 -11.68 -40.67
C GLY A 291 6.18 -12.50 -40.27
N ILE A 292 5.95 -13.61 -39.59
CA ILE A 292 6.95 -14.65 -39.35
C ILE A 292 7.21 -15.34 -40.69
N ARG A 293 8.37 -15.08 -41.30
CA ARG A 293 8.91 -15.92 -42.38
C ARG A 293 9.36 -17.25 -41.76
N SER A 294 8.68 -18.32 -42.16
CA SER A 294 9.10 -19.70 -41.86
C SER A 294 10.44 -19.98 -42.54
N ALA A 295 11.46 -20.34 -41.75
CA ALA A 295 12.69 -20.92 -42.26
C ALA A 295 12.55 -22.45 -42.21
N ALA A 296 12.36 -23.07 -43.39
CA ALA A 296 12.50 -24.51 -43.56
C ALA A 296 14.00 -24.86 -43.51
N VAL A 297 14.39 -25.74 -42.59
CA VAL A 297 15.73 -26.32 -42.54
C VAL A 297 15.72 -27.64 -43.30
N ALA A 298 16.62 -27.76 -44.28
CA ALA A 298 16.78 -28.91 -45.14
C ALA A 298 17.35 -30.12 -44.38
N GLU A 299 16.74 -31.29 -44.59
CA GLU A 299 17.30 -32.59 -44.21
C GLU A 299 18.58 -32.86 -45.00
N THR A 300 19.68 -33.17 -44.32
CA THR A 300 20.91 -33.68 -44.93
C THR A 300 21.00 -35.18 -44.68
N THR A 301 20.79 -35.96 -45.74
CA THR A 301 21.06 -37.39 -45.80
C THR A 301 22.56 -37.61 -45.95
N VAL A 302 23.17 -38.43 -45.10
CA VAL A 302 24.51 -38.98 -45.34
C VAL A 302 24.38 -40.48 -45.51
N LEU A 303 24.72 -40.96 -46.72
CA LEU A 303 24.94 -42.37 -47.06
C LEU A 303 26.36 -42.50 -47.61
N ALA A 304 27.22 -43.15 -46.82
CA ALA A 304 28.26 -44.12 -47.21
C ALA A 304 29.19 -44.34 -46.01
#